data_AF-A0A9E7AE85-F1
#
_entry.id   AF-A0A9E7AE85-F1
#
_cell.length_a   1.000
_cell.length_b   1.000
_cell.length_c   1.000
_cell.angle_alpha   90.00
_cell.angle_beta   90.00
_cell.angle_gamma   90.00
#
_symmetry.space_group_name_H-M   'P 1'
#
loop_
_entity.id
_entity.type
_entity.pdbx_description
1 polymer ?
#
loop_
_entity_poly.entity_id
_entity_poly.type
_entity_poly.pdbx_seq_one_letter_code
_entity_poly.pdbx_strand_id
1 'polypeptide(L)'
;MATNLRPDITLAARLFDRLRETTFDGIGVTREAYGRGEEIAHALVRAEAEALGLEVTVDFAGNMYMTLPGADRTLPRIILGSHLDSVPQGGNYDGAAGVLCGLAVVAGMRQAGFVPGRDITVMAIRAEEGGAWFNGFPGSRGALGSFPAENLAILRPDTGLSLEHHMRELGFDPDALRTGRKHLRREEVHAYVELHIEQGPVLEAEEIPMGIVTALPGNRRIRRGIVRGEWNHSGATPRAYRHDAALALAEFAHRLDLFWGEQEAAGVPMVCTFCTMATPDQAGFGKVPGEIGFSLDVRAPELATLDRAYAEIDRLIMEIEARRGVSFELTGRQASVPTPMDPGLRAALHRSAEAMGIAHKAMPSGGGHDAAAFAQAGIPAAMVFVRNQNGSHTPLEAMRIEDFAAATTAITHWAATAATN
;
A
#
# COMPACT_ATOMS: atom_id res chain seq x y z
N MET A 1 5.24 33.65 -8.11
CA MET A 1 4.89 33.13 -9.46
C MET A 1 4.28 31.73 -9.44
N ALA A 2 4.48 30.89 -8.41
CA ALA A 2 3.91 29.53 -8.34
C ALA A 2 2.37 29.43 -8.12
N THR A 3 1.70 30.52 -7.75
CA THR A 3 0.28 30.51 -7.31
C THR A 3 -0.74 30.25 -8.43
N ASN A 4 -0.35 30.36 -9.70
CA ASN A 4 -1.24 30.18 -10.85
C ASN A 4 -1.02 28.86 -11.61
N LEU A 5 -0.11 28.01 -11.14
CA LEU A 5 0.11 26.72 -11.79
C LEU A 5 -1.06 25.77 -11.49
N ARG A 6 -1.57 25.13 -12.53
CA ARG A 6 -2.68 24.17 -12.44
C ARG A 6 -2.26 22.83 -13.04
N PRO A 7 -2.62 21.69 -12.44
CA PRO A 7 -2.43 20.39 -13.06
C PRO A 7 -3.38 20.21 -14.25
N ASP A 8 -3.00 19.36 -15.20
CA ASP A 8 -3.87 18.95 -16.29
C ASP A 8 -4.78 17.77 -15.87
N ILE A 9 -5.91 18.11 -15.26
CA ILE A 9 -6.91 17.13 -14.81
C ILE A 9 -7.63 16.46 -16.00
N THR A 10 -7.75 17.14 -17.14
CA THR A 10 -8.37 16.58 -18.33
C THR A 10 -7.54 15.42 -18.88
N LEU A 11 -6.21 15.58 -18.89
CA LEU A 11 -5.27 14.52 -19.26
C LEU A 11 -5.42 13.31 -18.33
N ALA A 12 -5.45 13.53 -17.01
CA ALA A 12 -5.59 12.44 -16.04
C ALA A 12 -6.93 11.71 -16.20
N ALA A 13 -8.05 12.43 -16.30
CA ALA A 13 -9.38 11.84 -16.50
C ALA A 13 -9.43 10.94 -17.73
N ARG A 14 -8.93 11.42 -18.87
CA ARG A 14 -8.83 10.64 -20.12
C ARG A 14 -7.96 9.39 -19.93
N LEU A 15 -6.85 9.48 -19.19
CA LEU A 15 -5.99 8.33 -18.94
C LEU A 15 -6.64 7.30 -18.00
N PHE A 16 -7.38 7.73 -16.98
CA PHE A 16 -8.19 6.82 -16.16
C PHE A 16 -9.20 6.07 -17.03
N ASP A 17 -9.93 6.76 -17.90
CA ASP A 17 -10.91 6.13 -18.80
C ASP A 17 -10.23 5.09 -19.69
N ARG A 18 -9.09 5.43 -20.30
CA ARG A 18 -8.33 4.50 -21.15
C ARG A 18 -7.78 3.30 -20.39
N LEU A 19 -7.26 3.51 -19.18
CA LEU A 19 -6.80 2.41 -18.32
C LEU A 19 -7.96 1.45 -18.06
N ARG A 20 -9.12 1.97 -17.63
CA ARG A 20 -10.31 1.15 -17.39
C ARG A 20 -10.72 0.40 -18.64
N GLU A 21 -10.91 1.09 -19.76
CA GLU A 21 -11.37 0.48 -21.02
C GLU A 21 -10.46 -0.64 -21.50
N THR A 22 -9.15 -0.51 -21.31
CA THR A 22 -8.16 -1.46 -21.85
C THR A 22 -7.76 -2.57 -20.89
N THR A 23 -8.07 -2.44 -19.59
CA THR A 23 -7.70 -3.41 -18.54
C THR A 23 -8.90 -3.96 -17.77
N PHE A 24 -10.12 -3.65 -18.21
CA PHE A 24 -11.35 -4.24 -17.69
C PHE A 24 -11.48 -5.69 -18.14
N ASP A 25 -11.68 -6.60 -17.18
CA ASP A 25 -11.77 -8.05 -17.42
C ASP A 25 -13.21 -8.56 -17.59
N GLY A 26 -14.19 -7.66 -17.61
CA GLY A 26 -15.62 -7.98 -17.62
C GLY A 26 -16.29 -7.82 -16.25
N ILE A 27 -15.50 -7.78 -15.17
CA ILE A 27 -15.99 -7.62 -13.79
C ILE A 27 -15.38 -6.38 -13.15
N GLY A 28 -14.06 -6.27 -13.15
CA GLY A 28 -13.30 -5.15 -12.58
C GLY A 28 -12.06 -4.87 -13.41
N VAL A 29 -11.11 -4.14 -12.83
CA VAL A 29 -9.80 -3.90 -13.46
C VAL A 29 -8.80 -4.93 -12.95
N THR A 30 -8.11 -5.59 -13.88
CA THR A 30 -7.08 -6.58 -13.56
C THR A 30 -5.81 -6.24 -14.33
N ARG A 31 -4.80 -5.79 -13.60
CA ARG A 31 -3.46 -5.47 -14.11
C ARG A 31 -2.44 -6.31 -13.37
N GLU A 32 -2.20 -7.51 -13.89
CA GLU A 32 -1.33 -8.47 -13.22
C GLU A 32 0.11 -7.95 -13.20
N ALA A 33 0.78 -8.03 -12.05
CA ALA A 33 2.17 -7.61 -11.93
C ALA A 33 3.07 -8.41 -12.89
N TYR A 34 3.88 -7.72 -13.69
CA TYR A 34 4.66 -8.24 -14.82
C TYR A 34 3.82 -9.04 -15.83
N GLY A 35 2.52 -8.77 -15.90
CA GLY A 35 1.57 -9.38 -16.81
C GLY A 35 1.10 -8.41 -17.88
N ARG A 36 0.16 -8.87 -18.70
CA ARG A 36 -0.35 -8.11 -19.84
C ARG A 36 -1.02 -6.81 -19.42
N GLY A 37 -1.81 -6.81 -18.34
CA GLY A 37 -2.52 -5.61 -17.91
C GLY A 37 -1.59 -4.51 -17.40
N GLU A 38 -0.55 -4.85 -16.62
CA GLU A 38 0.47 -3.87 -16.20
C GLU A 38 1.30 -3.36 -17.39
N GLU A 39 1.65 -4.21 -18.37
CA GLU A 39 2.32 -3.77 -19.61
C GLU A 39 1.48 -2.77 -20.41
N ILE A 40 0.17 -3.00 -20.53
CA ILE A 40 -0.75 -2.06 -21.19
C ILE A 40 -0.73 -0.72 -20.45
N ALA A 41 -0.81 -0.73 -19.12
CA ALA A 41 -0.80 0.48 -18.32
C ALA A 41 0.53 1.26 -18.48
N HIS A 42 1.67 0.58 -18.40
CA HIS A 42 2.99 1.17 -18.64
C HIS A 42 3.12 1.74 -20.06
N ALA A 43 2.63 1.05 -21.08
CA ALA A 43 2.64 1.52 -22.46
C ALA A 43 1.78 2.78 -22.66
N LEU A 44 0.62 2.85 -22.01
CA LEU A 44 -0.27 4.01 -22.07
C LEU A 44 0.37 5.25 -21.46
N VAL A 45 0.94 5.14 -20.25
CA VAL A 45 1.60 6.28 -19.60
C VAL A 45 2.90 6.68 -20.31
N ARG A 46 3.63 5.72 -20.88
CA ARG A 46 4.80 6.00 -21.73
C ARG A 46 4.43 6.85 -22.93
N ALA A 47 3.40 6.44 -23.68
CA ALA A 47 2.98 7.15 -24.88
C ALA A 47 2.56 8.60 -24.54
N GLU A 48 1.90 8.80 -23.40
CA GLU A 48 1.57 10.15 -22.95
C GLU A 48 2.82 10.95 -22.54
N ALA A 49 3.73 10.35 -21.79
CA ALA A 49 4.96 11.00 -21.38
C ALA A 49 5.82 11.43 -22.58
N GLU A 50 5.93 10.58 -23.60
CA GLU A 50 6.62 10.88 -24.85
C GLU A 50 5.91 12.01 -25.63
N ALA A 51 4.58 12.02 -25.67
CA ALA A 51 3.80 13.10 -26.29
C ALA A 51 3.97 14.45 -25.56
N LEU A 52 4.17 14.44 -24.25
CA LEU A 52 4.50 15.60 -23.42
C LEU A 52 5.98 16.04 -23.54
N GLY A 53 6.81 15.27 -24.25
CA GLY A 53 8.25 15.51 -24.39
C GLY A 53 9.01 15.32 -23.09
N LEU A 54 8.62 14.35 -22.28
CA LEU A 54 9.35 13.91 -21.08
C LEU A 54 10.46 12.92 -21.46
N GLU A 55 11.54 12.90 -20.69
CA GLU A 55 12.58 11.88 -20.82
C GLU A 55 12.13 10.59 -20.11
N VAL A 56 12.05 9.47 -20.86
CA VAL A 56 11.57 8.19 -20.32
C VAL A 56 12.70 7.18 -20.18
N THR A 57 12.94 6.70 -18.97
CA THR A 57 13.90 5.61 -18.67
C THR A 57 13.23 4.46 -17.90
N VAL A 58 13.88 3.29 -17.88
CA VAL A 58 13.42 2.09 -17.18
C VAL A 58 14.58 1.48 -16.39
N ASP A 59 14.34 1.03 -15.17
CA ASP A 59 15.36 0.41 -14.31
C ASP A 59 15.41 -1.12 -14.41
N PHE A 60 16.19 -1.75 -13.52
CA PHE A 60 16.39 -3.19 -13.44
C PHE A 60 15.12 -3.97 -13.10
N ALA A 61 14.20 -3.36 -12.35
CA ALA A 61 12.91 -3.95 -11.96
C ALA A 61 11.81 -3.65 -12.98
N GLY A 62 12.10 -2.87 -14.04
CA GLY A 62 11.09 -2.44 -15.00
C GLY A 62 10.27 -1.23 -14.55
N ASN A 63 10.65 -0.56 -13.46
CA ASN A 63 10.02 0.70 -13.06
C ASN A 63 10.25 1.76 -14.13
N MET A 64 9.25 2.56 -14.44
CA MET A 64 9.35 3.62 -15.45
C MET A 64 9.52 4.98 -14.79
N TYR A 65 10.43 5.78 -15.35
CA TYR A 65 10.75 7.13 -14.90
C TYR A 65 10.48 8.10 -16.05
N MET A 66 9.55 9.04 -15.86
CA MET A 66 9.13 10.02 -16.85
C MET A 66 9.49 11.41 -16.34
N THR A 67 10.59 11.98 -16.83
CA THR A 67 11.21 13.17 -16.24
C THR A 67 10.92 14.43 -17.04
N LEU A 68 10.43 15.46 -16.34
CA LEU A 68 10.45 16.85 -16.79
C LEU A 68 11.80 17.46 -16.37
N PRO A 69 12.70 17.79 -17.32
CA PRO A 69 14.00 18.35 -16.98
C PRO A 69 13.89 19.71 -16.29
N GLY A 70 14.64 19.88 -15.22
CA GLY A 70 14.81 21.17 -14.54
C GLY A 70 15.93 22.02 -15.14
N ALA A 71 16.04 23.24 -14.64
CA ALA A 71 17.08 24.19 -15.02
C ALA A 71 18.49 23.73 -14.57
N ASP A 72 18.59 23.14 -13.38
CA ASP A 72 19.81 22.53 -12.86
C ASP A 72 19.61 21.03 -12.61
N ARG A 73 20.12 20.22 -13.55
CA ARG A 73 20.02 18.76 -13.53
C ARG A 73 21.00 18.08 -12.57
N THR A 74 21.88 18.86 -11.91
CA THR A 74 22.79 18.33 -10.89
C THR A 74 22.12 18.25 -9.51
N LEU A 75 20.99 18.93 -9.33
CA LEU A 75 20.24 18.92 -8.10
C LEU A 75 19.48 17.59 -7.91
N PRO A 76 19.33 17.11 -6.66
CA PRO A 76 18.49 15.96 -6.36
C PRO A 76 17.07 16.17 -6.86
N ARG A 77 16.49 15.18 -7.54
CA ARG A 77 15.17 15.28 -8.20
C ARG A 77 14.02 15.16 -7.20
N ILE A 78 12.87 15.71 -7.56
CA ILE A 78 11.60 15.35 -6.90
C ILE A 78 11.01 14.15 -7.64
N ILE A 79 10.56 13.14 -6.88
CA ILE A 79 9.84 12.00 -7.44
C ILE A 79 8.37 12.08 -7.01
N LEU A 80 7.47 12.05 -7.99
CA LEU A 80 6.04 11.83 -7.80
C LEU A 80 5.73 10.41 -8.28
N GLY A 81 5.28 9.51 -7.40
CA GLY A 81 5.16 8.11 -7.77
C GLY A 81 4.00 7.39 -7.12
N SER A 82 3.68 6.24 -7.71
CA SER A 82 2.90 5.14 -7.15
C SER A 82 2.96 3.99 -8.19
N HIS A 83 2.00 3.08 -8.21
CA HIS A 83 2.05 1.87 -9.03
C HIS A 83 0.98 1.79 -10.12
N LEU A 84 1.12 0.82 -11.03
CA LEU A 84 0.19 0.59 -12.15
C LEU A 84 -0.35 -0.84 -12.22
N ASP A 85 0.12 -1.77 -11.40
CA ASP A 85 -0.59 -3.04 -11.21
C ASP A 85 -1.91 -2.84 -10.45
N SER A 86 -2.72 -3.88 -10.36
CA SER A 86 -3.94 -3.90 -9.54
C SER A 86 -4.18 -5.31 -9.03
N VAL A 87 -4.90 -5.46 -7.92
CA VAL A 87 -5.48 -6.77 -7.55
C VAL A 87 -6.41 -7.31 -8.66
N PRO A 88 -6.67 -8.64 -8.70
CA PRO A 88 -7.73 -9.20 -9.53
C PRO A 88 -9.07 -8.54 -9.26
N GLN A 89 -9.75 -8.09 -10.32
CA GLN A 89 -11.06 -7.44 -10.25
C GLN A 89 -11.08 -6.25 -9.28
N GLY A 90 -9.98 -5.51 -9.24
CA GLY A 90 -9.85 -4.29 -8.45
C GLY A 90 -10.55 -3.09 -9.08
N GLY A 91 -10.29 -1.94 -8.47
CA GLY A 91 -10.69 -0.64 -8.99
C GLY A 91 -9.71 -0.05 -9.99
N ASN A 92 -10.04 1.14 -10.49
CA ASN A 92 -9.24 1.80 -11.52
C ASN A 92 -8.24 2.83 -10.96
N TYR A 93 -8.33 3.16 -9.67
CA TYR A 93 -7.67 4.32 -9.07
C TYR A 93 -6.57 3.93 -8.07
N ASP A 94 -6.69 2.77 -7.42
CA ASP A 94 -5.61 2.21 -6.59
C ASP A 94 -4.29 2.13 -7.39
N GLY A 95 -3.23 2.70 -6.82
CA GLY A 95 -1.94 2.99 -7.47
C GLY A 95 -1.98 4.03 -8.60
N ALA A 96 -2.83 3.78 -9.61
CA ALA A 96 -2.88 4.56 -10.84
C ALA A 96 -3.10 6.06 -10.57
N ALA A 97 -3.84 6.41 -9.52
CA ALA A 97 -4.05 7.80 -9.15
C ALA A 97 -2.74 8.53 -8.84
N GLY A 98 -1.78 7.90 -8.18
CA GLY A 98 -0.49 8.52 -7.88
C GLY A 98 0.34 8.80 -9.14
N VAL A 99 0.41 7.84 -10.04
CA VAL A 99 1.13 7.98 -11.32
C VAL A 99 0.49 9.06 -12.19
N LEU A 100 -0.84 9.05 -12.31
CA LEU A 100 -1.56 10.03 -13.12
C LEU A 100 -1.58 11.42 -12.48
N CYS A 101 -1.54 11.54 -11.15
CA CYS A 101 -1.28 12.80 -10.46
C CYS A 101 0.06 13.39 -10.89
N GLY A 102 1.12 12.57 -10.87
CA GLY A 102 2.45 13.00 -11.34
C GLY A 102 2.42 13.51 -12.78
N LEU A 103 1.78 12.77 -13.69
CA LEU A 103 1.64 13.18 -15.10
C LEU A 103 0.84 14.48 -15.24
N ALA A 104 -0.26 14.64 -14.53
CA ALA A 104 -1.07 15.86 -14.55
C ALA A 104 -0.28 17.09 -14.04
N VAL A 105 0.55 16.91 -13.01
CA VAL A 105 1.43 17.95 -12.47
C VAL A 105 2.43 18.41 -13.53
N VAL A 106 3.20 17.49 -14.13
CA VAL A 106 4.23 17.85 -15.11
C VAL A 106 3.64 18.34 -16.43
N ALA A 107 2.48 17.83 -16.85
CA ALA A 107 1.73 18.33 -18.00
C ALA A 107 1.28 19.79 -17.79
N GLY A 108 0.72 20.10 -16.61
CA GLY A 108 0.35 21.46 -16.22
C GLY A 108 1.54 22.42 -16.23
N MET A 109 2.69 21.98 -15.70
CA MET A 109 3.96 22.75 -15.75
C MET A 109 4.39 23.03 -17.19
N ARG A 110 4.35 22.02 -18.05
CA ARG A 110 4.69 22.15 -19.48
C ARG A 110 3.77 23.15 -20.19
N GLN A 111 2.46 23.04 -20.01
CA GLN A 111 1.47 23.93 -20.63
C GLN A 111 1.65 25.38 -20.18
N ALA A 112 2.03 25.60 -18.92
CA ALA A 112 2.31 26.93 -18.39
C ALA A 112 3.69 27.47 -18.79
N GLY A 113 4.52 26.70 -19.50
CA GLY A 113 5.91 27.06 -19.80
C GLY A 113 6.80 27.16 -18.57
N PHE A 114 6.43 26.51 -17.46
CA PHE A 114 7.18 26.52 -16.22
C PHE A 114 8.37 25.55 -16.31
N VAL A 115 9.57 26.06 -16.02
CA VAL A 115 10.80 25.25 -15.91
C VAL A 115 11.14 25.10 -14.43
N PRO A 116 11.06 23.89 -13.86
CA PRO A 116 11.42 23.66 -12.46
C PRO A 116 12.92 23.87 -12.25
N GLY A 117 13.37 24.24 -11.04
CA GLY A 117 14.79 24.43 -10.75
C GLY A 117 15.58 23.11 -10.73
N ARG A 118 14.96 22.02 -10.31
CA ARG A 118 15.47 20.63 -10.30
C ARG A 118 14.57 19.72 -11.14
N ASP A 119 15.07 18.56 -11.53
CA ASP A 119 14.25 17.56 -12.25
C ASP A 119 13.02 17.14 -11.42
N ILE A 120 11.86 17.01 -12.09
CA ILE A 120 10.67 16.38 -11.53
C ILE A 120 10.41 15.10 -12.32
N THR A 121 10.46 13.97 -11.64
CA THR A 121 10.29 12.64 -12.26
C THR A 121 9.00 12.01 -11.77
N VAL A 122 8.13 11.62 -12.71
CA VAL A 122 6.99 10.74 -12.42
C VAL A 122 7.49 9.30 -12.47
N MET A 123 7.30 8.54 -11.39
CA MET A 123 7.70 7.15 -11.31
C MET A 123 6.46 6.25 -11.34
N ALA A 124 6.38 5.37 -12.33
CA ALA A 124 5.42 4.28 -12.36
C ALA A 124 6.11 3.01 -11.85
N ILE A 125 5.80 2.65 -10.61
CA ILE A 125 6.41 1.55 -9.86
C ILE A 125 5.71 0.25 -10.25
N ARG A 126 6.47 -0.82 -10.39
CA ARG A 126 5.91 -2.15 -10.68
C ARG A 126 5.58 -2.95 -9.43
N ALA A 127 4.53 -3.74 -9.55
CA ALA A 127 4.23 -4.85 -8.66
C ALA A 127 4.10 -4.44 -7.17
N GLU A 128 3.38 -3.36 -6.88
CA GLU A 128 3.16 -2.94 -5.49
C GLU A 128 2.25 -3.93 -4.75
N GLU A 129 1.22 -4.44 -5.45
CA GLU A 129 0.04 -5.12 -4.89
C GLU A 129 0.40 -6.41 -4.15
N GLY A 130 0.80 -6.21 -2.89
CA GLY A 130 1.37 -7.22 -2.04
C GLY A 130 0.36 -8.31 -1.70
N GLY A 131 0.63 -9.54 -2.15
CA GLY A 131 -0.19 -10.71 -1.85
C GLY A 131 -1.22 -11.04 -2.92
N ALA A 132 -1.44 -10.15 -3.90
CA ALA A 132 -2.24 -10.45 -5.10
C ALA A 132 -1.40 -11.22 -6.13
N TRP A 133 -0.19 -10.73 -6.43
CA TRP A 133 0.69 -11.29 -7.45
C TRP A 133 2.01 -11.76 -6.88
N PHE A 134 2.74 -10.84 -6.24
CA PHE A 134 4.00 -11.10 -5.56
C PHE A 134 3.96 -10.43 -4.18
N ASN A 135 5.00 -10.61 -3.38
CA ASN A 135 5.09 -9.97 -2.07
C ASN A 135 6.35 -9.11 -1.96
N GLY A 136 6.26 -8.05 -1.15
CA GLY A 136 7.42 -7.30 -0.70
C GLY A 136 7.92 -6.25 -1.66
N PHE A 137 7.03 -5.61 -2.43
CA PHE A 137 7.28 -4.40 -3.23
C PHE A 137 8.51 -4.50 -4.15
N PRO A 138 8.52 -5.42 -5.14
CA PRO A 138 9.67 -5.64 -6.02
C PRO A 138 10.14 -4.38 -6.75
N GLY A 139 9.22 -3.52 -7.20
CA GLY A 139 9.56 -2.28 -7.89
C GLY A 139 10.35 -1.32 -7.01
N SER A 140 9.73 -0.77 -5.96
CA SER A 140 10.36 0.26 -5.11
C SER A 140 11.59 -0.27 -4.36
N ARG A 141 11.52 -1.47 -3.77
CA ARG A 141 12.67 -2.06 -3.05
C ARG A 141 13.76 -2.52 -4.01
N GLY A 142 13.43 -2.92 -5.23
CA GLY A 142 14.39 -3.23 -6.28
C GLY A 142 15.18 -1.99 -6.68
N ALA A 143 14.51 -0.87 -6.94
CA ALA A 143 15.15 0.40 -7.28
C ALA A 143 16.12 0.89 -6.18
N LEU A 144 15.77 0.65 -4.92
CA LEU A 144 16.55 1.09 -3.74
C LEU A 144 17.56 0.05 -3.23
N GLY A 145 17.63 -1.13 -3.88
CA GLY A 145 18.55 -2.22 -3.54
C GLY A 145 18.27 -2.88 -2.19
N SER A 146 17.03 -2.84 -1.71
CA SER A 146 16.60 -3.44 -0.44
C SER A 146 15.67 -4.66 -0.62
N PHE A 147 15.46 -5.10 -1.86
CA PHE A 147 14.62 -6.27 -2.17
C PHE A 147 15.31 -7.58 -1.72
N PRO A 148 14.65 -8.46 -0.95
CA PRO A 148 15.25 -9.73 -0.52
C PRO A 148 15.40 -10.68 -1.71
N ALA A 149 16.61 -11.19 -1.94
CA ALA A 149 16.94 -12.04 -3.08
C ALA A 149 16.07 -13.30 -3.16
N GLU A 150 15.73 -13.88 -2.02
CA GLU A 150 14.87 -15.07 -1.90
C GLU A 150 13.46 -14.83 -2.45
N ASN A 151 12.97 -13.58 -2.46
CA ASN A 151 11.65 -13.25 -2.96
C ASN A 151 11.55 -13.32 -4.49
N LEU A 152 12.68 -13.36 -5.22
CA LEU A 152 12.69 -13.60 -6.67
C LEU A 152 12.10 -14.97 -7.05
N ALA A 153 12.12 -15.93 -6.11
CA ALA A 153 11.56 -17.26 -6.30
C ALA A 153 10.05 -17.36 -5.98
N ILE A 154 9.41 -16.27 -5.51
CA ILE A 154 7.97 -16.26 -5.22
C ILE A 154 7.20 -16.50 -6.52
N LEU A 155 6.27 -17.46 -6.49
CA LEU A 155 5.45 -17.82 -7.63
C LEU A 155 4.20 -16.93 -7.69
N ARG A 156 3.85 -16.47 -8.89
CA ARG A 156 2.59 -15.74 -9.11
C ARG A 156 1.41 -16.73 -9.07
N PRO A 157 0.32 -16.46 -8.33
CA PRO A 157 -0.74 -17.45 -8.12
C PRO A 157 -1.44 -17.97 -9.38
N ASP A 158 -1.55 -17.15 -10.42
CA ASP A 158 -2.24 -17.44 -11.69
C ASP A 158 -1.42 -18.34 -12.63
N THR A 159 -0.11 -18.15 -12.67
CA THR A 159 0.79 -18.81 -13.63
C THR A 159 1.65 -19.89 -13.00
N GLY A 160 1.87 -19.83 -11.68
CA GLY A 160 2.81 -20.71 -10.98
C GLY A 160 4.28 -20.46 -11.33
N LEU A 161 4.59 -19.36 -12.02
CA LEU A 161 5.94 -18.98 -12.43
C LEU A 161 6.52 -17.94 -11.48
N SER A 162 7.85 -17.95 -11.32
CA SER A 162 8.53 -17.07 -10.35
C SER A 162 8.58 -15.61 -10.82
N LEU A 163 8.72 -14.68 -9.88
CA LEU A 163 9.02 -13.27 -10.18
C LEU A 163 10.22 -13.15 -11.13
N GLU A 164 11.29 -13.91 -10.86
CA GLU A 164 12.46 -13.96 -11.73
C GLU A 164 12.11 -14.34 -13.17
N HIS A 165 11.22 -15.32 -13.37
CA HIS A 165 10.80 -15.73 -14.70
C HIS A 165 10.12 -14.57 -15.44
N HIS A 166 9.11 -13.96 -14.82
CA HIS A 166 8.35 -12.85 -15.40
C HIS A 166 9.24 -11.63 -15.70
N MET A 167 10.17 -11.30 -14.81
CA MET A 167 11.16 -10.25 -15.06
C MET A 167 12.01 -10.54 -16.30
N ARG A 168 12.54 -11.76 -16.43
CA ARG A 168 13.36 -12.15 -17.60
C ARG A 168 12.55 -12.16 -18.88
N GLU A 169 11.29 -12.59 -18.83
CA GLU A 169 10.40 -12.65 -20.00
C GLU A 169 10.16 -11.24 -20.59
N LEU A 170 10.03 -10.23 -19.73
CA LEU A 170 9.91 -8.82 -20.13
C LEU A 170 11.26 -8.12 -20.38
N GLY A 171 12.39 -8.84 -20.26
CA GLY A 171 13.73 -8.32 -20.52
C GLY A 171 14.33 -7.48 -19.38
N PHE A 172 13.79 -7.57 -18.17
CA PHE A 172 14.32 -6.93 -16.96
C PHE A 172 15.42 -7.77 -16.30
N ASP A 173 16.12 -7.18 -15.32
CA ASP A 173 17.35 -7.74 -14.73
C ASP A 173 17.14 -8.16 -13.26
N PRO A 174 16.66 -9.39 -13.00
CA PRO A 174 16.55 -9.91 -11.64
C PRO A 174 17.92 -10.16 -10.98
N ASP A 175 19.01 -10.24 -11.76
CA ASP A 175 20.36 -10.43 -11.22
C ASP A 175 20.85 -9.17 -10.49
N ALA A 176 20.47 -7.98 -10.98
CA ALA A 176 20.69 -6.72 -10.28
C ALA A 176 19.94 -6.64 -8.93
N LEU A 177 18.68 -7.10 -8.87
CA LEU A 177 17.92 -7.16 -7.61
C LEU A 177 18.57 -8.14 -6.64
N ARG A 178 18.99 -9.32 -7.12
CA ARG A 178 19.64 -10.35 -6.31
C ARG A 178 20.92 -9.86 -5.63
N THR A 179 21.66 -8.99 -6.31
CA THR A 179 22.93 -8.42 -5.80
C THR A 179 22.72 -7.12 -5.02
N GLY A 180 21.48 -6.65 -4.85
CA GLY A 180 21.16 -5.42 -4.14
C GLY A 180 21.64 -4.16 -4.87
N ARG A 181 21.78 -4.20 -6.19
CA ARG A 181 22.23 -3.06 -6.99
C ARG A 181 21.18 -1.94 -6.93
N LYS A 182 21.61 -0.74 -6.53
CA LYS A 182 20.75 0.44 -6.43
C LYS A 182 20.64 1.16 -7.76
N HIS A 183 19.42 1.37 -8.23
CA HIS A 183 19.13 2.32 -9.31
C HIS A 183 18.98 3.73 -8.76
N LEU A 184 18.32 3.88 -7.61
CA LEU A 184 18.13 5.13 -6.90
C LEU A 184 18.98 5.16 -5.62
N ARG A 185 19.69 6.28 -5.43
CA ARG A 185 20.40 6.57 -4.18
C ARG A 185 19.77 7.76 -3.47
N ARG A 186 19.98 7.82 -2.15
CA ARG A 186 19.39 8.85 -1.28
C ARG A 186 19.74 10.26 -1.73
N GLU A 187 21.00 10.48 -2.07
CA GLU A 187 21.56 11.76 -2.48
C GLU A 187 20.99 12.27 -3.83
N GLU A 188 20.37 11.40 -4.62
CA GLU A 188 19.80 11.75 -5.92
C GLU A 188 18.34 12.21 -5.83
N VAL A 189 17.70 12.01 -4.67
CA VAL A 189 16.28 12.29 -4.46
C VAL A 189 16.11 13.34 -3.36
N HIS A 190 15.53 14.47 -3.74
CA HIS A 190 15.15 15.55 -2.82
C HIS A 190 13.97 15.12 -1.94
N ALA A 191 12.92 14.59 -2.58
CA ALA A 191 11.70 14.13 -1.94
C ALA A 191 10.98 13.10 -2.81
N TYR A 192 10.29 12.15 -2.18
CA TYR A 192 9.31 11.26 -2.80
C TYR A 192 7.92 11.63 -2.26
N VAL A 193 6.97 11.91 -3.16
CA VAL A 193 5.57 12.14 -2.80
C VAL A 193 4.67 11.19 -3.57
N GLU A 194 3.82 10.48 -2.84
CA GLU A 194 2.88 9.52 -3.40
C GLU A 194 1.45 9.96 -3.09
N LEU A 195 0.69 10.22 -4.14
CA LEU A 195 -0.76 10.38 -4.04
C LEU A 195 -1.40 9.00 -4.13
N HIS A 196 -2.38 8.76 -3.28
CA HIS A 196 -3.10 7.49 -3.26
C HIS A 196 -4.56 7.71 -2.88
N ILE A 197 -5.46 6.82 -3.26
CA ILE A 197 -6.79 6.79 -2.62
C ILE A 197 -6.65 6.38 -1.16
N GLU A 198 -7.57 6.82 -0.29
CA GLU A 198 -7.53 6.47 1.14
C GLU A 198 -7.64 4.96 1.37
N GLN A 199 -8.42 4.27 0.53
CA GLN A 199 -8.84 2.86 0.68
C GLN A 199 -9.76 2.62 1.90
N GLY A 200 -9.91 3.63 2.77
CA GLY A 200 -10.81 3.65 3.92
C GLY A 200 -11.98 4.62 3.75
N PRO A 201 -12.91 4.66 4.72
CA PRO A 201 -14.10 5.47 4.64
C PRO A 201 -13.99 6.84 5.34
N VAL A 202 -12.84 7.19 5.94
CA VAL A 202 -12.74 8.33 6.87
C VAL A 202 -12.97 9.66 6.16
N LEU A 203 -12.32 9.88 5.03
CA LEU A 203 -12.45 11.10 4.24
C LEU A 203 -13.84 11.23 3.62
N GLU A 204 -14.44 10.11 3.18
CA GLU A 204 -15.81 10.13 2.66
C GLU A 204 -16.83 10.44 3.76
N ALA A 205 -16.73 9.77 4.90
CA ALA A 205 -17.65 9.97 6.04
C ALA A 205 -17.55 11.37 6.65
N GLU A 206 -16.36 11.96 6.67
CA GLU A 206 -16.12 13.32 7.19
C GLU A 206 -16.24 14.41 6.12
N GLU A 207 -16.53 14.05 4.88
CA GLU A 207 -16.64 14.95 3.74
C GLU A 207 -15.36 15.80 3.46
N ILE A 208 -14.18 15.27 3.75
CA ILE A 208 -12.88 15.93 3.55
C ILE A 208 -12.22 15.38 2.28
N PRO A 209 -11.84 16.19 1.28
CA PRO A 209 -11.35 15.65 0.00
C PRO A 209 -9.93 15.07 0.06
N MET A 210 -9.12 15.46 1.05
CA MET A 210 -7.69 15.18 1.09
C MET A 210 -7.18 14.82 2.49
N GLY A 211 -6.35 13.79 2.58
CA GLY A 211 -5.59 13.43 3.78
C GLY A 211 -4.09 13.68 3.59
N ILE A 212 -3.39 14.16 4.62
CA ILE A 212 -1.92 14.18 4.67
C ILE A 212 -1.47 13.06 5.60
N VAL A 213 -0.81 12.06 5.02
CA VAL A 213 -0.51 10.83 5.73
C VAL A 213 0.58 11.06 6.77
N THR A 214 0.35 10.59 8.00
CA THR A 214 1.28 10.73 9.12
C THR A 214 2.32 9.60 9.16
N ALA A 215 1.86 8.36 8.95
CA ALA A 215 2.68 7.17 8.95
C ALA A 215 2.00 6.04 8.18
N LEU A 216 2.82 5.15 7.63
CA LEU A 216 2.40 3.83 7.19
C LEU A 216 2.41 2.86 8.37
N PRO A 217 1.41 1.97 8.48
CA PRO A 217 1.27 1.12 9.64
C PRO A 217 2.32 0.02 9.65
N GLY A 218 2.85 -0.27 10.84
CA GLY A 218 3.53 -1.53 11.07
C GLY A 218 2.49 -2.62 11.31
N ASN A 219 2.93 -3.88 11.28
CA ASN A 219 2.04 -4.99 11.59
C ASN A 219 2.65 -6.00 12.57
N ARG A 220 1.76 -6.74 13.21
CA ARG A 220 2.01 -8.02 13.87
C ARG A 220 1.01 -9.01 13.29
N ARG A 221 1.51 -10.01 12.58
CA ARG A 221 0.68 -10.99 11.87
C ARG A 221 0.94 -12.39 12.39
N ILE A 222 -0.13 -13.16 12.49
CA ILE A 222 -0.09 -14.62 12.62
C ILE A 222 -0.73 -15.15 11.34
N ARG A 223 0.09 -15.59 10.38
CA ARG A 223 -0.45 -16.11 9.11
C ARG A 223 -1.12 -17.47 9.25
N ARG A 224 -0.68 -18.28 10.21
CA ARG A 224 -1.24 -19.61 10.46
C ARG A 224 -1.17 -19.94 11.95
N GLY A 225 -2.25 -19.65 12.65
CA GLY A 225 -2.50 -20.09 14.01
C GLY A 225 -3.37 -21.35 14.01
N ILE A 226 -3.07 -22.29 14.89
CA ILE A 226 -3.89 -23.49 15.13
C ILE A 226 -4.10 -23.60 16.63
N VAL A 227 -5.35 -23.72 17.06
CA VAL A 227 -5.68 -24.08 18.44
C VAL A 227 -5.92 -25.58 18.49
N ARG A 228 -5.15 -26.31 19.28
CA ARG A 228 -5.28 -27.74 19.54
C ARG A 228 -6.06 -27.97 20.82
N GLY A 229 -7.12 -28.74 20.72
CA GLY A 229 -7.90 -29.26 21.82
C GLY A 229 -8.05 -30.77 21.69
N GLU A 230 -9.22 -31.28 22.04
CA GLU A 230 -9.52 -32.71 21.96
C GLU A 230 -10.85 -32.97 21.25
N TRP A 231 -10.81 -33.83 20.23
CA TRP A 231 -12.02 -34.32 19.58
C TRP A 231 -12.80 -35.23 20.50
N ASN A 232 -14.07 -34.93 20.73
CA ASN A 232 -14.93 -35.77 21.57
C ASN A 232 -16.40 -35.73 21.11
N HIS A 233 -17.29 -36.50 21.72
CA HIS A 233 -18.70 -36.56 21.33
C HIS A 233 -19.48 -35.33 21.84
N SER A 234 -20.08 -34.54 20.95
CA SER A 234 -20.71 -33.25 21.30
C SER A 234 -21.87 -33.37 22.29
N GLY A 235 -22.56 -34.51 22.34
CA GLY A 235 -23.66 -34.76 23.28
C GLY A 235 -23.26 -35.52 24.55
N ALA A 236 -22.14 -36.24 24.56
CA ALA A 236 -21.81 -37.18 25.64
C ALA A 236 -20.71 -36.65 26.56
N THR A 237 -19.85 -35.75 26.08
CA THR A 237 -18.76 -35.15 26.86
C THR A 237 -19.26 -33.96 27.68
N PRO A 238 -19.34 -34.05 29.02
CA PRO A 238 -19.72 -32.92 29.86
C PRO A 238 -18.71 -31.78 29.74
N ARG A 239 -19.16 -30.54 29.96
CA ARG A 239 -18.33 -29.32 29.80
C ARG A 239 -17.01 -29.37 30.57
N ALA A 240 -17.00 -29.93 31.77
CA ALA A 240 -15.81 -30.00 32.63
C ALA A 240 -14.66 -30.84 32.05
N TYR A 241 -14.95 -31.72 31.09
CA TYR A 241 -13.97 -32.62 30.45
C TYR A 241 -13.64 -32.20 29.01
N ARG A 242 -14.06 -31.00 28.59
CA ARG A 242 -13.81 -30.53 27.21
C ARG A 242 -12.54 -29.69 27.14
N HIS A 243 -11.73 -30.01 26.15
CA HIS A 243 -10.67 -29.17 25.62
C HIS A 243 -11.13 -28.62 24.27
N ASP A 244 -12.13 -27.74 24.29
CA ASP A 244 -12.83 -27.26 23.09
C ASP A 244 -12.05 -26.14 22.38
N ALA A 245 -11.47 -26.47 21.23
CA ALA A 245 -10.63 -25.55 20.47
C ALA A 245 -11.41 -24.35 19.92
N ALA A 246 -12.66 -24.54 19.51
CA ALA A 246 -13.50 -23.47 18.95
C ALA A 246 -13.86 -22.45 20.03
N LEU A 247 -14.24 -22.90 21.23
CA LEU A 247 -14.51 -21.99 22.34
C LEU A 247 -13.25 -21.27 22.85
N ALA A 248 -12.07 -21.87 22.73
CA ALA A 248 -10.82 -21.20 23.05
C ALA A 248 -10.49 -20.08 22.06
N LEU A 249 -10.63 -20.33 20.75
CA LEU A 249 -10.41 -19.30 19.73
C LEU A 249 -11.45 -18.18 19.82
N ALA A 250 -12.74 -18.51 20.05
CA ALA A 250 -13.79 -17.51 20.19
C ALA A 250 -13.54 -16.58 21.38
N GLU A 251 -13.05 -17.11 22.50
CA GLU A 251 -12.65 -16.28 23.64
C GLU A 251 -11.44 -15.42 23.32
N PHE A 252 -10.42 -15.98 22.67
CA PHE A 252 -9.24 -15.21 22.26
C PHE A 252 -9.63 -14.02 21.38
N ALA A 253 -10.47 -14.26 20.37
CA ALA A 253 -10.96 -13.21 19.48
C ALA A 253 -11.76 -12.12 20.23
N HIS A 254 -12.69 -12.52 21.09
CA HIS A 254 -13.48 -11.57 21.86
C HIS A 254 -12.64 -10.72 22.82
N ARG A 255 -11.68 -11.33 23.54
CA ARG A 255 -10.82 -10.60 24.47
C ARG A 255 -9.88 -9.64 23.76
N LEU A 256 -9.40 -10.00 22.57
CA LEU A 256 -8.56 -9.12 21.77
C LEU A 256 -9.36 -7.95 21.16
N ASP A 257 -10.63 -8.16 20.83
CA ASP A 257 -11.57 -7.11 20.43
C ASP A 257 -11.86 -6.11 21.57
N LEU A 258 -12.05 -6.61 22.81
CA LEU A 258 -12.16 -5.73 23.98
C LEU A 258 -10.91 -4.87 24.19
N PHE A 259 -9.72 -5.47 24.09
CA PHE A 259 -8.45 -4.72 24.14
C PHE A 259 -8.38 -3.65 23.04
N TRP A 260 -8.83 -3.96 21.82
CA TRP A 260 -8.88 -2.98 20.75
C TRP A 260 -9.82 -1.81 21.08
N GLY A 261 -11.01 -2.09 21.59
CA GLY A 261 -11.96 -1.06 22.05
C GLY A 261 -11.38 -0.16 23.15
N GLU A 262 -10.57 -0.72 24.07
CA GLU A 262 -9.86 0.07 25.09
C GLU A 262 -8.81 1.01 24.47
N GLN A 263 -8.07 0.52 23.47
CA GLN A 263 -7.10 1.34 22.74
C GLN A 263 -7.79 2.47 21.96
N GLU A 264 -8.92 2.18 21.30
CA GLU A 264 -9.71 3.18 20.57
C GLU A 264 -10.28 4.25 21.50
N ALA A 265 -10.85 3.86 22.64
CA ALA A 265 -11.35 4.79 23.65
C ALA A 265 -10.24 5.69 24.24
N ALA A 266 -8.99 5.22 24.24
CA ALA A 266 -7.81 6.00 24.61
C ALA A 266 -7.25 6.87 23.46
N GLY A 267 -7.91 6.88 22.29
CA GLY A 267 -7.46 7.61 21.11
C GLY A 267 -6.21 7.02 20.46
N VAL A 268 -5.89 5.76 20.72
CA VAL A 268 -4.74 5.07 20.14
C VAL A 268 -5.17 4.31 18.88
N PRO A 269 -4.77 4.76 17.69
CA PRO A 269 -5.15 4.11 16.44
C PRO A 269 -4.54 2.71 16.34
N MET A 270 -5.38 1.73 16.07
CA MET A 270 -5.02 0.34 15.80
C MET A 270 -6.13 -0.30 14.97
N VAL A 271 -5.83 -1.36 14.24
CA VAL A 271 -6.81 -2.30 13.72
C VAL A 271 -6.41 -3.72 14.07
N CYS A 272 -7.39 -4.56 14.34
CA CYS A 272 -7.22 -5.96 14.69
C CYS A 272 -8.22 -6.81 13.91
N THR A 273 -7.76 -7.82 13.18
CA THR A 273 -8.63 -8.59 12.29
C THR A 273 -8.26 -10.08 12.28
N PHE A 274 -9.19 -10.93 12.68
CA PHE A 274 -9.13 -12.36 12.40
C PHE A 274 -9.53 -12.61 10.96
N CYS A 275 -8.55 -12.68 10.05
CA CYS A 275 -8.82 -12.75 8.61
C CYS A 275 -9.45 -14.09 8.19
N THR A 276 -9.19 -15.17 8.94
CA THR A 276 -9.78 -16.50 8.72
C THR A 276 -10.03 -17.19 10.05
N MET A 277 -11.10 -17.99 10.12
CA MET A 277 -11.42 -18.88 11.23
C MET A 277 -12.11 -20.12 10.65
N ALA A 278 -11.47 -21.29 10.71
CA ALA A 278 -11.97 -22.49 10.04
C ALA A 278 -11.59 -23.78 10.77
N THR A 279 -12.50 -24.74 10.81
CA THR A 279 -12.24 -26.09 11.32
C THR A 279 -11.75 -27.01 10.19
N PRO A 280 -10.92 -28.03 10.47
CA PRO A 280 -10.49 -28.99 9.45
C PRO A 280 -11.63 -29.94 9.05
N ASP A 281 -11.43 -30.70 7.97
CA ASP A 281 -12.41 -31.66 7.41
C ASP A 281 -12.87 -32.74 8.41
N GLN A 282 -12.07 -33.01 9.45
CA GLN A 282 -12.42 -33.94 10.53
C GLN A 282 -13.59 -33.45 11.40
N ALA A 283 -13.89 -32.15 11.37
CA ALA A 283 -14.99 -31.55 12.13
C ALA A 283 -16.37 -32.09 11.71
N GLY A 284 -17.35 -31.96 12.59
CA GLY A 284 -18.71 -32.39 12.29
C GLY A 284 -19.68 -32.13 13.44
N PHE A 285 -20.97 -32.09 13.13
CA PHE A 285 -22.04 -31.73 14.07
C PHE A 285 -22.04 -32.53 15.38
N GLY A 286 -21.66 -33.82 15.31
CA GLY A 286 -21.59 -34.70 16.47
C GLY A 286 -20.31 -34.58 17.31
N LYS A 287 -19.44 -33.60 17.07
CA LYS A 287 -18.10 -33.52 17.67
C LYS A 287 -17.84 -32.22 18.42
N VAL A 288 -17.16 -32.33 19.55
CA VAL A 288 -16.40 -31.23 20.17
C VAL A 288 -15.19 -30.95 19.26
N PRO A 289 -14.96 -29.70 18.82
CA PRO A 289 -13.81 -29.39 17.97
C PRO A 289 -12.48 -29.60 18.70
N GLY A 290 -11.67 -30.53 18.19
CA GLY A 290 -10.31 -30.76 18.66
C GLY A 290 -9.27 -29.87 17.97
N GLU A 291 -9.67 -29.12 16.95
CA GLU A 291 -8.79 -28.21 16.22
C GLU A 291 -9.59 -27.07 15.57
N ILE A 292 -9.03 -25.87 15.57
CA ILE A 292 -9.48 -24.75 14.74
C ILE A 292 -8.29 -23.92 14.27
N GLY A 293 -8.26 -23.62 12.97
CA GLY A 293 -7.25 -22.76 12.35
C GLY A 293 -7.71 -21.31 12.24
N PHE A 294 -6.77 -20.38 12.29
CA PHE A 294 -7.02 -18.95 12.11
C PHE A 294 -5.82 -18.20 11.55
N SER A 295 -6.08 -16.97 11.12
CA SER A 295 -5.05 -15.96 10.85
C SER A 295 -5.42 -14.63 11.48
N LEU A 296 -4.44 -13.89 11.96
CA LEU A 296 -4.61 -12.60 12.64
C LEU A 296 -3.70 -11.54 12.00
N ASP A 297 -4.25 -10.37 11.70
CA ASP A 297 -3.50 -9.17 11.29
C ASP A 297 -3.81 -8.03 12.27
N VAL A 298 -2.78 -7.56 12.97
CA VAL A 298 -2.84 -6.37 13.83
C VAL A 298 -1.96 -5.30 13.23
N ARG A 299 -2.50 -4.09 13.03
CA ARG A 299 -1.76 -2.96 12.47
C ARG A 299 -1.90 -1.72 13.34
N ALA A 300 -0.84 -0.93 13.42
CA ALA A 300 -0.85 0.36 14.10
C ALA A 300 0.24 1.27 13.51
N PRO A 301 0.04 2.61 13.56
CA PRO A 301 1.04 3.58 13.10
C PRO A 301 2.16 3.81 14.13
N GLU A 302 2.04 3.26 15.34
CA GLU A 302 3.03 3.41 16.42
C GLU A 302 3.58 2.06 16.88
N LEU A 303 4.91 1.98 17.01
CA LEU A 303 5.59 0.75 17.42
C LEU A 303 5.18 0.32 18.84
N ALA A 304 5.06 1.28 19.76
CA ALA A 304 4.64 1.02 21.13
C ALA A 304 3.25 0.38 21.20
N THR A 305 2.34 0.73 20.30
CA THR A 305 1.01 0.13 20.20
C THR A 305 1.08 -1.31 19.71
N LEU A 306 1.91 -1.59 18.70
CA LEU A 306 2.15 -2.97 18.23
C LEU A 306 2.77 -3.85 19.31
N ASP A 307 3.71 -3.31 20.08
CA ASP A 307 4.37 -4.06 21.16
C ASP A 307 3.39 -4.37 22.30
N ARG A 308 2.51 -3.43 22.67
CA ARG A 308 1.41 -3.69 23.61
C ARG A 308 0.46 -4.76 23.08
N ALA A 309 0.05 -4.67 21.82
CA ALA A 309 -0.85 -5.66 21.22
C ALA A 309 -0.24 -7.06 21.19
N TYR A 310 1.06 -7.18 20.93
CA TYR A 310 1.76 -8.47 20.93
C TYR A 310 1.88 -9.07 22.33
N ALA A 311 2.23 -8.25 23.32
CA ALA A 311 2.25 -8.66 24.72
C ALA A 311 0.86 -9.13 25.18
N GLU A 312 -0.20 -8.44 24.76
CA GLU A 312 -1.57 -8.83 25.05
C GLU A 312 -1.95 -10.15 24.38
N ILE A 313 -1.60 -10.34 23.09
CA ILE A 313 -1.80 -11.62 22.40
C ILE A 313 -1.13 -12.77 23.16
N ASP A 314 0.14 -12.61 23.53
CA ASP A 314 0.89 -13.65 24.24
C ASP A 314 0.27 -13.94 25.62
N ARG A 315 -0.13 -12.90 26.36
CA ARG A 315 -0.80 -13.03 27.66
C ARG A 315 -2.14 -13.77 27.53
N LEU A 316 -2.98 -13.37 26.58
CA LEU A 316 -4.30 -13.97 26.35
C LEU A 316 -4.18 -15.45 25.99
N ILE A 317 -3.22 -15.80 25.14
CA ILE A 317 -2.95 -17.19 24.76
C ILE A 317 -2.59 -18.01 26.01
N MET A 318 -1.59 -17.57 26.78
CA MET A 318 -1.15 -18.30 27.98
C MET A 318 -2.30 -18.55 28.97
N GLU A 319 -3.16 -17.56 29.20
CA GLU A 319 -4.31 -17.70 30.11
C GLU A 319 -5.38 -18.65 29.58
N ILE A 320 -5.64 -18.61 28.27
CA ILE A 320 -6.65 -19.46 27.63
C ILE A 320 -6.18 -20.90 27.58
N GLU A 321 -4.91 -21.15 27.25
CA GLU A 321 -4.28 -22.47 27.29
C GLU A 321 -4.42 -23.09 28.67
N ALA A 322 -4.00 -22.38 29.73
CA ALA A 322 -4.04 -22.87 31.10
C ALA A 322 -5.47 -23.18 31.59
N ARG A 323 -6.44 -22.30 31.29
CA ARG A 323 -7.81 -22.45 31.78
C ARG A 323 -8.64 -23.48 31.00
N ARG A 324 -8.37 -23.66 29.70
CA ARG A 324 -9.16 -24.55 28.84
C ARG A 324 -8.45 -25.87 28.52
N GLY A 325 -7.18 -26.01 28.88
CA GLY A 325 -6.37 -27.20 28.57
C GLY A 325 -6.21 -27.41 27.06
N VAL A 326 -6.01 -26.32 26.32
CA VAL A 326 -5.73 -26.31 24.87
C VAL A 326 -4.31 -25.80 24.64
N SER A 327 -3.80 -25.90 23.41
CA SER A 327 -2.55 -25.24 23.01
C SER A 327 -2.72 -24.40 21.74
N PHE A 328 -1.98 -23.29 21.64
CA PHE A 328 -1.92 -22.45 20.45
C PHE A 328 -0.58 -22.67 19.74
N GLU A 329 -0.65 -23.18 18.52
CA GLU A 329 0.49 -23.34 17.62
C GLU A 329 0.49 -22.17 16.64
N LEU A 330 1.43 -21.24 16.81
CA LEU A 330 1.52 -20.04 15.98
C LEU A 330 2.69 -20.13 15.01
N THR A 331 2.40 -20.40 13.74
CA THR A 331 3.38 -20.44 12.66
C THR A 331 3.23 -19.21 11.75
N GLY A 332 4.34 -18.78 11.14
CA GLY A 332 4.33 -17.61 10.25
C GLY A 332 4.04 -16.30 10.98
N ARG A 333 4.58 -16.14 12.20
CA ARG A 333 4.65 -14.84 12.87
C ARG A 333 5.47 -13.88 12.00
N GLN A 334 4.87 -12.74 11.66
CA GLN A 334 5.53 -11.68 10.90
C GLN A 334 5.37 -10.37 11.64
N ALA A 335 6.39 -9.52 11.54
CA ALA A 335 6.38 -8.19 12.11
C ALA A 335 6.96 -7.21 11.11
N SER A 336 6.37 -6.03 11.04
CA SER A 336 6.99 -4.84 10.46
C SER A 336 6.91 -3.69 11.44
N VAL A 337 7.77 -2.71 11.25
CA VAL A 337 7.73 -1.45 12.01
C VAL A 337 6.92 -0.42 11.22
N PRO A 338 6.20 0.48 11.90
CA PRO A 338 5.57 1.61 11.24
C PRO A 338 6.63 2.49 10.57
N THR A 339 6.25 3.13 9.48
CA THR A 339 7.14 4.02 8.73
C THR A 339 6.57 5.43 8.76
N PRO A 340 7.11 6.33 9.62
CA PRO A 340 6.64 7.71 9.69
C PRO A 340 6.98 8.47 8.41
N MET A 341 6.05 9.31 7.95
CA MET A 341 6.29 10.24 6.83
C MET A 341 7.05 11.47 7.32
N ASP A 342 7.86 12.06 6.43
CA ASP A 342 8.76 13.16 6.76
C ASP A 342 7.98 14.38 7.29
N PRO A 343 8.30 14.88 8.50
CA PRO A 343 7.54 15.97 9.12
C PRO A 343 7.68 17.30 8.37
N GLY A 344 8.83 17.54 7.72
CA GLY A 344 9.07 18.75 6.93
C GLY A 344 8.23 18.77 5.65
N LEU A 345 8.18 17.63 4.94
CA LEU A 345 7.34 17.46 3.75
C LEU A 345 5.85 17.53 4.09
N ARG A 346 5.42 16.86 5.17
CA ARG A 346 4.04 16.97 5.65
C ARG A 346 3.65 18.43 5.92
N ALA A 347 4.49 19.17 6.64
CA ALA A 347 4.24 20.58 6.91
C ALA A 347 4.21 21.43 5.62
N ALA A 348 5.04 21.10 4.62
CA ALA A 348 5.04 21.80 3.33
C ALA A 348 3.78 21.50 2.50
N LEU A 349 3.27 20.27 2.55
CA LEU A 349 2.00 19.87 1.92
C LEU A 349 0.80 20.53 2.62
N HIS A 350 0.80 20.60 3.95
CA HIS A 350 -0.21 21.34 4.72
C HIS A 350 -0.29 22.80 4.27
N ARG A 351 0.84 23.51 4.25
CA ARG A 351 0.90 24.90 3.78
C ARG A 351 0.42 25.06 2.34
N SER A 352 0.70 24.08 1.47
CA SER A 352 0.26 24.11 0.07
C SER A 352 -1.24 23.90 -0.06
N ALA A 353 -1.82 23.00 0.74
CA ALA A 353 -3.27 22.82 0.78
C ALA A 353 -3.98 24.06 1.34
N GLU A 354 -3.46 24.67 2.42
CA GLU A 354 -3.97 25.93 2.97
C GLU A 354 -3.90 27.08 1.96
N ALA A 355 -2.76 27.25 1.27
CA ALA A 355 -2.59 28.29 0.25
C ALA A 355 -3.59 28.15 -0.91
N MET A 356 -3.98 26.92 -1.24
CA MET A 356 -4.95 26.61 -2.29
C MET A 356 -6.39 26.53 -1.78
N GLY A 357 -6.65 26.75 -0.48
CA GLY A 357 -7.98 26.71 0.11
C GLY A 357 -8.62 25.31 0.13
N ILE A 358 -7.81 24.26 0.19
CA ILE A 358 -8.27 22.86 0.14
C ILE A 358 -8.42 22.33 1.57
N ALA A 359 -9.63 21.87 1.91
CA ALA A 359 -9.89 21.20 3.17
C ALA A 359 -9.10 19.88 3.25
N HIS A 360 -8.42 19.65 4.37
CA HIS A 360 -7.58 18.47 4.55
C HIS A 360 -7.41 18.11 6.03
N LYS A 361 -7.01 16.86 6.31
CA LYS A 361 -6.68 16.40 7.67
C LYS A 361 -5.40 15.57 7.71
N ALA A 362 -4.79 15.48 8.89
CA ALA A 362 -3.72 14.52 9.13
C ALA A 362 -4.33 13.16 9.53
N MET A 363 -3.83 12.06 8.96
CA MET A 363 -4.30 10.71 9.26
C MET A 363 -3.24 9.64 8.98
N PRO A 364 -3.24 8.46 9.64
CA PRO A 364 -2.38 7.34 9.24
C PRO A 364 -2.93 6.65 7.98
N SER A 365 -2.08 5.89 7.29
CA SER A 365 -2.56 4.91 6.30
C SER A 365 -3.00 3.61 6.99
N GLY A 366 -4.02 2.94 6.45
CA GLY A 366 -4.39 1.57 6.81
C GLY A 366 -3.60 0.50 6.03
N GLY A 367 -3.04 0.87 4.88
CA GLY A 367 -2.32 0.02 3.93
C GLY A 367 -0.79 0.21 3.97
N GLY A 368 -0.07 -0.76 3.39
CA GLY A 368 1.33 -0.54 3.00
C GLY A 368 1.36 0.17 1.64
N HIS A 369 2.43 0.91 1.36
CA HIS A 369 2.64 1.59 0.08
C HIS A 369 4.14 1.68 -0.21
N ASP A 370 4.50 1.94 -1.47
CA ASP A 370 5.89 2.10 -1.92
C ASP A 370 6.65 3.19 -1.16
N ALA A 371 5.97 4.26 -0.71
CA ALA A 371 6.55 5.30 0.15
C ALA A 371 7.33 4.74 1.36
N ALA A 372 6.97 3.55 1.87
CA ALA A 372 7.71 2.90 2.94
C ALA A 372 9.17 2.62 2.56
N ALA A 373 9.40 2.13 1.34
CA ALA A 373 10.74 1.78 0.87
C ALA A 373 11.63 3.03 0.75
N PHE A 374 11.08 4.13 0.24
CA PHE A 374 11.78 5.42 0.14
C PHE A 374 12.16 5.97 1.52
N ALA A 375 11.20 6.01 2.46
CA ALA A 375 11.45 6.47 3.82
C ALA A 375 12.53 5.61 4.52
N GLN A 376 12.46 4.28 4.38
CA GLN A 376 13.45 3.35 4.94
C GLN A 376 14.84 3.48 4.31
N ALA A 377 14.93 3.89 3.05
CA ALA A 377 16.18 4.26 2.39
C ALA A 377 16.71 5.65 2.82
N GLY A 378 16.02 6.32 3.76
CA GLY A 378 16.37 7.64 4.29
C GLY A 378 15.94 8.81 3.40
N ILE A 379 15.18 8.57 2.33
CA ILE A 379 14.66 9.60 1.43
C ILE A 379 13.46 10.27 2.10
N PRO A 380 13.40 11.62 2.17
CA PRO A 380 12.20 12.32 2.65
C PRO A 380 10.99 11.88 1.83
N ALA A 381 10.04 11.21 2.46
CA ALA A 381 8.85 10.67 1.81
C ALA A 381 7.59 11.20 2.49
N ALA A 382 6.57 11.51 1.70
CA ALA A 382 5.24 11.85 2.19
C ALA A 382 4.16 11.22 1.30
N MET A 383 2.98 11.03 1.87
CA MET A 383 1.81 10.59 1.13
C MET A 383 0.65 11.55 1.29
N VAL A 384 -0.15 11.64 0.23
CA VAL A 384 -1.40 12.40 0.19
C VAL A 384 -2.52 11.44 -0.18
N PHE A 385 -3.51 11.33 0.68
CA PHE A 385 -4.74 10.61 0.39
C PHE A 385 -5.74 11.46 -0.35
N VAL A 386 -6.45 10.82 -1.27
CA VAL A 386 -7.67 11.31 -1.92
C VAL A 386 -8.85 10.55 -1.36
N ARG A 387 -9.92 11.28 -1.06
CA ARG A 387 -11.22 10.71 -0.72
C ARG A 387 -11.71 9.79 -1.84
N ASN A 388 -12.02 8.53 -1.51
CA ASN A 388 -12.59 7.57 -2.46
C ASN A 388 -13.89 6.97 -1.92
N GLN A 389 -14.77 6.58 -2.83
CA GLN A 389 -16.07 5.98 -2.54
C GLN A 389 -16.00 4.46 -2.70
N ASN A 390 -16.80 3.73 -1.91
CA ASN A 390 -16.96 2.27 -1.96
C ASN A 390 -15.69 1.44 -1.62
N GLY A 391 -14.69 2.04 -0.98
CA GLY A 391 -13.46 1.33 -0.59
C GLY A 391 -12.53 1.02 -1.76
N SER A 392 -11.57 0.12 -1.56
CA SER A 392 -10.63 -0.39 -2.57
C SER A 392 -10.66 -1.93 -2.66
N HIS A 393 -9.93 -2.49 -3.62
CA HIS A 393 -9.83 -3.93 -3.93
C HIS A 393 -11.19 -4.55 -4.28
N THR A 394 -12.02 -3.77 -4.94
CA THR A 394 -13.36 -4.15 -5.39
C THR A 394 -13.66 -3.45 -6.71
N PRO A 395 -14.45 -4.07 -7.62
CA PRO A 395 -14.89 -3.41 -8.84
C PRO A 395 -15.75 -2.16 -8.59
N LEU A 396 -16.27 -2.01 -7.38
CA LEU A 396 -17.12 -0.89 -6.97
C LEU A 396 -16.33 0.37 -6.60
N GLU A 397 -15.00 0.27 -6.47
CA GLU A 397 -14.13 1.41 -6.15
C GLU A 397 -14.44 2.59 -7.08
N ALA A 398 -14.64 3.75 -6.46
CA ALA A 398 -14.87 4.98 -7.17
C ALA A 398 -14.04 6.11 -6.56
N MET A 399 -13.64 7.07 -7.38
CA MET A 399 -13.00 8.30 -6.96
C MET A 399 -13.60 9.44 -7.78
N ARG A 400 -14.22 10.40 -7.11
CA ARG A 400 -14.63 11.65 -7.75
C ARG A 400 -13.42 12.39 -8.28
N ILE A 401 -13.49 12.83 -9.54
CA ILE A 401 -12.39 13.56 -10.18
C ILE A 401 -12.14 14.91 -9.50
N GLU A 402 -13.14 15.50 -8.86
CA GLU A 402 -13.00 16.74 -8.08
C GLU A 402 -12.11 16.55 -6.85
N ASP A 403 -12.22 15.40 -6.17
CA ASP A 403 -11.40 15.06 -5.01
C ASP A 403 -9.93 14.86 -5.44
N PHE A 404 -9.73 14.13 -6.54
CA PHE A 404 -8.43 13.97 -7.17
C PHE A 404 -7.81 15.30 -7.61
N ALA A 405 -8.62 16.18 -8.22
CA ALA A 405 -8.18 17.49 -8.68
C ALA A 405 -7.73 18.38 -7.53
N ALA A 406 -8.44 18.35 -6.39
CA ALA A 406 -8.05 19.08 -5.19
C ALA A 406 -6.67 18.63 -4.71
N ALA A 407 -6.49 17.33 -4.44
CA ALA A 407 -5.21 16.80 -3.96
C ALA A 407 -4.05 17.05 -4.95
N THR A 408 -4.30 16.83 -6.24
CA THR A 408 -3.32 17.09 -7.31
C THR A 408 -2.94 18.57 -7.38
N THR A 409 -3.88 19.49 -7.12
CA THR A 409 -3.60 20.94 -7.07
C THR A 409 -2.68 21.30 -5.89
N ALA A 410 -2.91 20.72 -4.71
CA ALA A 410 -2.01 20.92 -3.56
C ALA A 410 -0.60 20.39 -3.85
N ILE A 411 -0.48 19.21 -4.47
CA ILE A 411 0.82 18.63 -4.87
C ILE A 411 1.50 19.48 -5.94
N THR A 412 0.75 19.99 -6.92
CA THR A 412 1.28 20.88 -7.97
C THR A 412 1.90 22.13 -7.37
N HIS A 413 1.18 22.77 -6.43
CA HIS A 413 1.67 23.95 -5.72
C HIS A 413 2.93 23.65 -4.90
N TRP A 414 2.92 22.54 -4.15
CA TRP A 414 4.08 22.08 -3.38
C TRP A 414 5.29 21.82 -4.29
N ALA A 415 5.11 21.03 -5.36
CA ALA A 415 6.18 20.63 -6.26
C ALA A 415 6.82 21.84 -6.95
N ALA A 416 6.02 22.81 -7.40
CA ALA A 416 6.54 24.05 -7.98
C ALA A 416 7.38 24.85 -6.97
N THR A 417 6.94 24.90 -5.70
CA THR A 417 7.66 25.61 -4.64
C THR A 417 8.95 24.88 -4.25
N ALA A 418 8.88 23.57 -4.05
CA ALA A 418 10.01 22.73 -3.69
C ALA A 418 11.05 22.60 -4.81
N ALA A 419 10.62 22.73 -6.07
CA ALA A 419 11.53 22.71 -7.21
C ALA A 419 12.26 24.05 -7.43
N THR A 420 11.76 25.15 -6.87
CA THR A 420 12.38 26.49 -7.01
C THR A 420 13.43 26.76 -5.93
N ASN A 421 13.29 26.11 -4.77
CA ASN A 421 14.23 26.17 -3.66
C ASN A 421 15.27 25.03 -3.74
#